data_AF-A0A6C2YKQ7-F1
#
_entry.id   AF-A0A6C2YKQ7-F1
#
_cell.length_a   1.000
_cell.length_b   1.000
_cell.length_c   1.000
_cell.angle_alpha   90.00
_cell.angle_beta   90.00
_cell.angle_gamma   90.00
#
_symmetry.space_group_name_H-M   'P 1'
#
loop_
_entity.id
_entity.type
_entity.pdbx_description
1 polymer ?
#
loop_
_entity_poly.entity_id
_entity_poly.type
_entity_poly.pdbx_seq_one_letter_code
_entity_poly.pdbx_strand_id
1 'polypeptide(L)'
;MAIEYGLPTTPPEVLAAVETWLVSKAILPAHLIFATVAPIDELEGQPPGDRFVTLAIPKLTAAMGDQIGGGRYPVTMQGELEITAWARLDVDQYLRARNHLQSPLGAWALVGSIATIVQTDFQSLGKSILAEPLRLKSIEAQQTKTRSLHRVRMTLEFGLVLKVAT
;
A
#
# COMPACT_ATOMS: atom_id res chain seq x y z
N MET A 1 -20.71 -10.19 -12.97
CA MET A 1 -19.85 -9.77 -14.09
C MET A 1 -18.43 -10.13 -13.66
N ALA A 2 -17.71 -10.96 -14.42
CA ALA A 2 -16.35 -11.36 -14.05
C ALA A 2 -15.40 -10.17 -14.27
N ILE A 3 -14.52 -9.91 -13.30
CA ILE A 3 -13.51 -8.85 -13.41
C ILE A 3 -12.39 -9.34 -14.33
N GLU A 4 -12.07 -8.55 -15.35
CA GLU A 4 -10.92 -8.81 -16.21
C GLU A 4 -9.67 -8.20 -15.55
N TYR A 5 -8.64 -9.02 -15.34
CA TYR A 5 -7.39 -8.64 -14.67
C TYR A 5 -6.25 -8.38 -15.65
N GLY A 6 -5.26 -7.60 -15.21
CA GLY A 6 -3.99 -7.45 -15.92
C GLY A 6 -3.95 -6.30 -16.93
N LEU A 7 -4.60 -5.16 -16.64
CA LEU A 7 -4.38 -3.95 -17.44
C LEU A 7 -2.89 -3.53 -17.33
N PRO A 8 -2.19 -3.27 -18.46
CA PRO A 8 -0.82 -2.80 -18.42
C PRO A 8 -0.67 -1.53 -17.58
N THR A 9 0.15 -1.59 -16.53
CA THR A 9 0.29 -0.55 -15.51
C THR A 9 1.75 -0.35 -15.08
N THR A 10 1.99 0.70 -14.30
CA THR A 10 3.29 1.03 -13.72
C THR A 10 3.21 1.05 -12.19
N PRO A 11 4.33 0.83 -11.46
CA PRO A 11 4.33 0.89 -10.00
C PRO A 11 3.76 2.22 -9.42
N PRO A 12 4.05 3.40 -9.99
CA PRO A 12 3.41 4.64 -9.54
C PRO A 12 1.89 4.67 -9.72
N GLU A 13 1.36 4.09 -10.81
CA GLU A 13 -0.10 4.01 -11.04
C GLU A 13 -0.77 3.09 -9.98
N VAL A 14 -0.09 2.00 -9.57
CA VAL A 14 -0.56 1.14 -8.47
C VAL A 14 -0.59 1.92 -7.15
N LEU A 15 0.49 2.63 -6.82
CA LEU A 15 0.56 3.45 -5.61
C LEU A 15 -0.52 4.53 -5.57
N ALA A 16 -0.75 5.23 -6.69
CA ALA A 16 -1.79 6.25 -6.79
C ALA A 16 -3.21 5.67 -6.62
N ALA A 17 -3.47 4.46 -7.13
CA ALA A 17 -4.74 3.78 -6.94
C ALA A 17 -4.97 3.37 -5.47
N VAL A 18 -3.93 2.86 -4.81
CA VAL A 18 -3.93 2.54 -3.38
C VAL A 18 -4.17 3.80 -2.53
N GLU A 19 -3.47 4.90 -2.83
CA GLU A 19 -3.67 6.19 -2.16
C GLU A 19 -5.10 6.69 -2.31
N THR A 20 -5.64 6.67 -3.54
CA THR A 20 -7.02 7.09 -3.83
C THR A 20 -8.03 6.26 -3.04
N TRP A 21 -7.79 4.96 -2.92
CA TRP A 21 -8.62 4.08 -2.11
C TRP A 21 -8.55 4.42 -0.62
N LEU A 22 -7.35 4.67 -0.07
CA LEU A 22 -7.18 5.04 1.33
C LEU A 22 -7.87 6.37 1.67
N VAL A 23 -7.78 7.34 0.75
CA VAL A 23 -8.46 8.64 0.91
C VAL A 23 -9.98 8.48 0.92
N SER A 24 -10.52 7.64 0.04
CA SER A 24 -11.97 7.51 -0.15
C SER A 24 -12.64 6.50 0.80
N LYS A 25 -11.95 5.43 1.20
CA LYS A 25 -12.52 4.32 1.98
C LYS A 25 -12.04 4.30 3.42
N ALA A 26 -10.74 4.50 3.65
CA ALA A 26 -10.19 4.62 5.00
C ALA A 26 -10.34 6.04 5.59
N ILE A 27 -10.89 6.98 4.80
CA ILE A 27 -11.18 8.38 5.20
C ILE A 27 -9.90 9.06 5.75
N LEU A 28 -8.77 8.79 5.09
CA LEU A 28 -7.48 9.34 5.47
C LEU A 28 -7.11 10.49 4.51
N PRO A 29 -6.93 11.74 4.99
CA PRO A 29 -6.52 12.83 4.10
C PRO A 29 -5.21 12.52 3.36
N ALA A 30 -5.15 12.82 2.05
CA ALA A 30 -4.01 12.51 1.19
C ALA A 30 -2.68 13.10 1.72
N HIS A 31 -2.74 14.28 2.34
CA HIS A 31 -1.56 14.92 2.95
C HIS A 31 -1.00 14.18 4.19
N LEU A 32 -1.66 13.12 4.67
CA LEU A 32 -1.16 12.25 5.73
C LEU A 32 -0.57 10.94 5.18
N ILE A 33 -0.61 10.74 3.86
CA ILE A 33 -0.08 9.57 3.16
C ILE A 33 1.23 9.96 2.48
N PHE A 34 2.23 9.09 2.57
CA PHE A 34 3.47 9.21 1.82
C PHE A 34 3.62 7.97 0.94
N ALA A 35 3.59 8.14 -0.37
CA ALA A 35 3.78 7.05 -1.32
C ALA A 35 5.16 7.15 -1.97
N THR A 36 5.88 6.03 -2.05
CA THR A 36 7.20 5.98 -2.67
C THR A 36 7.42 4.65 -3.37
N VAL A 37 8.21 4.64 -4.45
CA VAL A 37 8.71 3.39 -5.07
C VAL A 37 10.04 2.96 -4.47
N ALA A 38 10.67 3.80 -3.64
CA ALA A 38 11.92 3.47 -2.97
C ALA A 38 11.66 2.54 -1.77
N PRO A 39 12.64 1.71 -1.38
CA PRO A 39 12.54 0.87 -0.18
C PRO A 39 12.26 1.70 1.09
N ILE A 40 11.35 1.23 1.93
CA ILE A 40 10.99 1.89 3.21
C ILE A 40 12.09 1.75 4.27
N ASP A 41 13.10 0.88 4.06
CA ASP A 41 14.16 0.66 5.04
C ASP A 41 14.98 1.93 5.36
N GLU A 42 14.94 2.95 4.50
CA GLU A 42 15.49 4.30 4.76
C GLU A 42 14.69 5.11 5.80
N LEU A 43 13.44 4.71 6.09
CA LEU A 43 12.60 5.29 7.15
C LEU A 43 12.89 4.58 8.47
N GLU A 44 14.04 4.90 9.07
CA GLU A 44 14.60 4.35 10.32
C GLU A 44 13.67 4.50 11.55
N GLY A 45 12.57 3.76 11.58
CA GLY A 45 11.67 3.69 12.74
C GLY A 45 10.87 4.96 13.03
N GLN A 46 10.83 5.94 12.12
CA GLN A 46 10.01 7.14 12.24
C GLN A 46 9.25 7.43 10.93
N PRO A 47 8.06 8.05 11.00
CA PRO A 47 7.34 8.48 9.82
C PRO A 47 8.07 9.63 9.09
N PRO A 48 7.92 9.74 7.75
CA PRO A 48 8.43 10.89 7.01
C PRO A 48 7.61 12.15 7.35
N GLY A 49 8.13 12.99 8.25
CA GLY A 49 7.44 14.18 8.73
C GLY A 49 6.18 13.87 9.53
N ASP A 50 5.06 14.52 9.20
CA ASP A 50 3.75 14.36 9.88
C ASP A 50 2.82 13.33 9.22
N ARG A 51 3.40 12.36 8.52
CA ARG A 51 2.64 11.35 7.78
C ARG A 51 2.26 10.19 8.68
N PHE A 52 1.04 9.70 8.52
CA PHE A 52 0.47 8.61 9.30
C PHE A 52 0.55 7.28 8.57
N VAL A 53 0.57 7.32 7.23
CA VAL A 53 0.66 6.12 6.41
C VAL A 53 1.78 6.28 5.40
N THR A 54 2.59 5.25 5.29
CA THR A 54 3.62 5.10 4.26
C THR A 54 3.21 3.96 3.34
N LEU A 55 3.25 4.18 2.04
CA LEU A 55 3.02 3.19 0.99
C LEU A 55 4.31 3.02 0.20
N ALA A 56 4.75 1.77 0.01
CA ALA A 56 5.83 1.51 -0.92
C ALA A 56 5.74 0.18 -1.63
N ILE A 57 6.48 0.06 -2.72
CA ILE A 57 6.69 -1.21 -3.44
C ILE A 57 8.17 -1.57 -3.27
N PRO A 58 8.58 -2.14 -2.12
CA PRO A 58 10.00 -2.41 -1.83
C PRO A 58 10.62 -3.47 -2.75
N LYS A 59 9.78 -4.32 -3.35
CA LYS A 59 10.24 -5.42 -4.18
C LYS A 59 9.35 -5.58 -5.41
N LEU A 60 10.01 -5.70 -6.55
CA LEU A 60 9.38 -6.04 -7.82
C LEU A 60 10.31 -6.99 -8.57
N THR A 61 9.82 -8.19 -8.87
CA THR A 61 10.60 -9.26 -9.52
C THR A 61 9.83 -9.83 -10.70
N ALA A 62 10.55 -10.24 -11.74
CA ALA A 62 9.92 -10.94 -12.87
C ALA A 62 9.26 -12.24 -12.40
N ALA A 63 8.00 -12.45 -12.78
CA ALA A 63 7.34 -13.73 -12.55
C ALA A 63 8.06 -14.79 -13.41
N MET A 64 8.63 -15.81 -12.77
CA MET A 64 9.24 -16.93 -13.51
C MET A 64 8.14 -17.76 -14.18
N GLY A 65 8.22 -17.91 -15.50
CA GLY A 65 7.32 -18.80 -16.27
C GLY A 65 6.69 -18.17 -17.51
N ASP A 66 6.60 -16.83 -17.60
CA ASP A 66 5.84 -16.13 -18.65
C ASP A 66 6.70 -15.54 -19.79
N GLN A 67 7.98 -15.91 -19.90
CA GLN A 67 8.76 -15.63 -21.11
C GLN A 67 8.42 -16.64 -22.21
N ILE A 68 7.23 -16.49 -22.81
CA ILE A 68 6.92 -17.16 -24.07
C ILE A 68 7.58 -16.33 -25.19
N GLY A 69 8.41 -16.99 -26.00
CA GLY A 69 9.41 -16.41 -26.91
C GLY A 69 9.04 -15.13 -27.69
N GLY A 70 10.06 -14.28 -27.91
CA GLY A 70 10.05 -13.30 -29.02
C GLY A 70 9.95 -11.81 -28.65
N GLY A 71 10.26 -11.40 -27.41
CA GLY A 71 10.59 -10.00 -27.09
C GLY A 71 9.45 -8.96 -27.20
N ARG A 72 8.18 -9.39 -27.31
CA ARG A 72 7.02 -8.51 -27.49
C ARG A 72 5.88 -8.70 -26.48
N TYR A 73 6.04 -9.57 -25.49
CA TYR A 73 4.99 -9.84 -24.51
C TYR A 73 5.10 -8.96 -23.26
N PRO A 74 3.95 -8.58 -22.66
CA PRO A 74 3.96 -7.76 -21.46
C PRO A 74 4.61 -8.55 -20.33
N VAL A 75 5.55 -7.92 -19.64
CA VAL A 75 6.30 -8.58 -18.57
C VAL A 75 5.43 -8.63 -17.32
N THR A 76 5.00 -9.82 -16.92
CA THR A 76 4.34 -10.03 -15.63
C THR A 76 5.38 -9.92 -14.52
N MET A 77 5.12 -9.05 -13.54
CA MET A 77 5.91 -8.90 -12.33
C MET A 77 5.13 -9.39 -11.13
N GLN A 78 5.84 -9.97 -10.17
CA GLN A 78 5.37 -10.14 -8.80
C GLN A 78 5.99 -9.04 -7.93
N GLY A 79 5.13 -8.33 -7.21
CA GLY A 79 5.50 -7.23 -6.34
C GLY A 79 5.03 -7.44 -4.91
N GLU A 80 5.69 -6.74 -4.00
CA GLU A 80 5.25 -6.60 -2.62
C GLU A 80 4.89 -5.13 -2.40
N LEU A 81 3.68 -4.86 -1.92
CA LEU A 81 3.19 -3.56 -1.48
C LEU A 81 3.27 -3.52 0.04
N GLU A 82 4.08 -2.62 0.57
CA GLU A 82 4.17 -2.35 2.00
C GLU A 82 3.29 -1.15 2.36
N ILE A 83 2.43 -1.33 3.35
CA ILE A 83 1.63 -0.28 3.97
C ILE A 83 1.99 -0.20 5.44
N THR A 84 2.62 0.90 5.86
CA THR A 84 2.98 1.13 7.25
C THR A 84 2.10 2.23 7.85
N ALA A 85 1.36 1.90 8.90
CA ALA A 85 0.60 2.84 9.71
C ALA A 85 1.41 3.23 10.95
N TRP A 86 1.54 4.53 11.17
CA TRP A 86 2.26 5.14 12.29
C TRP A 86 1.26 5.81 13.25
N ALA A 87 1.53 5.73 14.54
CA ALA A 87 0.82 6.51 15.56
C ALA A 87 1.79 7.04 16.60
N ARG A 88 2.04 8.35 16.55
CA ARG A 88 2.74 9.16 17.55
C ARG A 88 1.71 9.63 18.57
N LEU A 89 1.54 8.88 19.66
CA LEU A 89 0.51 9.11 20.67
C LEU A 89 0.47 10.55 21.19
N ASP A 90 1.63 11.19 21.34
CA ASP A 90 1.75 12.54 21.90
C ASP A 90 1.44 13.65 20.89
N VAL A 91 1.69 13.42 19.60
CA VAL A 91 1.57 14.43 18.53
C VAL A 91 0.22 14.31 17.82
N ASP A 92 -0.26 13.08 17.67
CA ASP A 92 -1.37 12.76 16.78
C ASP A 92 -2.74 12.83 17.46
N GLN A 93 -2.80 13.27 18.73
CA GLN A 93 -4.05 13.29 19.52
C GLN A 93 -5.14 14.17 18.89
N TYR A 94 -4.78 15.37 18.39
CA TYR A 94 -5.73 16.29 17.76
C TYR A 94 -6.27 15.75 16.42
N LEU A 95 -5.40 15.20 15.56
CA LEU A 95 -5.81 14.62 14.28
C LEU A 95 -6.66 13.37 14.48
N ARG A 96 -6.35 12.54 15.48
CA ARG A 96 -7.16 11.38 15.85
C ARG A 96 -8.55 11.78 16.32
N ALA A 97 -8.66 12.80 17.16
CA ALA A 97 -9.93 13.34 17.62
C ALA A 97 -10.77 13.91 16.46
N ARG A 98 -10.14 14.61 15.51
CA ARG A 98 -10.80 15.25 14.36
C ARG A 98 -11.29 14.26 13.30
N ASN A 99 -10.55 13.16 13.08
CA ASN A 99 -10.87 12.16 12.06
C ASN A 99 -11.63 10.94 12.64
N HIS A 100 -12.26 11.09 13.81
CA HIS A 100 -12.99 10.01 14.49
C HIS A 100 -12.16 8.76 14.82
N LEU A 101 -10.84 8.86 14.84
CA LEU A 101 -9.94 7.82 15.35
C LEU A 101 -9.88 7.91 16.88
N GLN A 102 -11.03 7.86 17.55
CA GLN A 102 -11.18 8.08 19.01
C GLN A 102 -10.60 6.96 19.89
N SER A 103 -9.95 5.96 19.30
CA SER A 103 -9.40 4.82 20.04
C SER A 103 -7.96 5.08 20.51
N PRO A 104 -7.59 4.70 21.75
CA PRO A 104 -6.18 4.58 22.14
C PRO A 104 -5.42 3.57 21.26
N LEU A 105 -6.16 2.71 20.54
CA LEU A 105 -5.69 1.81 19.50
C LEU A 105 -5.73 2.45 18.10
N GLY A 106 -5.62 3.77 17.96
CA GLY A 106 -5.80 4.49 16.68
C GLY A 106 -5.02 3.90 15.50
N ALA A 107 -3.77 3.44 15.72
CA ALA A 107 -3.01 2.70 14.73
C ALA A 107 -3.70 1.38 14.31
N TRP A 108 -4.22 0.61 15.26
CA TRP A 108 -4.93 -0.65 15.00
C TRP A 108 -6.30 -0.43 14.35
N ALA A 109 -7.02 0.65 14.70
CA ALA A 109 -8.25 1.03 14.03
C ALA A 109 -7.99 1.41 12.56
N LEU A 110 -6.91 2.16 12.33
CA LEU A 110 -6.42 2.48 11.00
C LEU A 110 -5.99 1.21 10.25
N VAL A 111 -5.24 0.29 10.90
CA VAL A 111 -4.85 -1.00 10.33
C VAL A 111 -6.06 -1.85 9.98
N GLY A 112 -7.08 -1.93 10.84
CA GLY A 112 -8.31 -2.67 10.53
C GLY A 112 -9.02 -2.10 9.30
N SER A 113 -9.04 -0.77 9.17
CA SER A 113 -9.61 -0.09 8.01
C SER A 113 -8.76 -0.36 6.75
N ILE A 114 -7.44 -0.26 6.84
CA ILE A 114 -6.51 -0.54 5.74
C ILE A 114 -6.53 -2.03 5.36
N ALA A 115 -6.69 -2.95 6.30
CA ALA A 115 -6.68 -4.39 6.04
C ALA A 115 -7.80 -4.81 5.08
N THR A 116 -8.88 -4.02 4.96
CA THR A 116 -9.93 -4.26 3.96
C THR A 116 -9.44 -4.05 2.51
N ILE A 117 -8.27 -3.46 2.31
CA ILE A 117 -7.66 -3.26 0.99
C ILE A 117 -7.36 -4.58 0.27
N VAL A 118 -7.15 -5.68 1.01
CA VAL A 118 -6.93 -7.02 0.42
C VAL A 118 -8.16 -7.54 -0.32
N GLN A 119 -9.33 -6.94 -0.07
CA GLN A 119 -10.59 -7.26 -0.74
C GLN A 119 -10.90 -6.31 -1.91
N THR A 120 -9.96 -5.42 -2.25
CA THR A 120 -10.17 -4.36 -3.24
C THR A 120 -9.53 -4.70 -4.57
N ASP A 121 -10.31 -4.54 -5.63
CA ASP A 121 -9.81 -4.49 -7.00
C ASP A 121 -9.62 -3.04 -7.42
N PHE A 122 -8.40 -2.67 -7.78
CA PHE A 122 -8.09 -1.36 -8.33
C PHE A 122 -8.42 -1.34 -9.82
N GLN A 123 -9.54 -0.73 -10.19
CA GLN A 123 -10.02 -0.74 -11.56
C GLN A 123 -9.71 0.56 -12.30
N SER A 124 -9.32 0.44 -13.57
CA SER A 124 -9.22 1.52 -14.53
C SER A 124 -9.85 1.07 -15.85
N LEU A 125 -10.68 1.94 -16.47
CA LEU A 125 -11.42 1.62 -17.70
C LEU A 125 -12.24 0.31 -17.61
N GLY A 126 -12.73 -0.04 -16.42
CA GLY A 126 -13.52 -1.26 -16.18
C GLY A 126 -12.71 -2.56 -16.07
N LYS A 127 -11.37 -2.50 -16.06
CA LYS A 127 -10.47 -3.64 -15.86
C LYS A 127 -9.59 -3.44 -14.62
N SER A 128 -9.18 -4.52 -13.97
CA SER A 128 -8.24 -4.42 -12.85
C SER A 128 -6.83 -4.09 -13.35
N ILE A 129 -6.18 -3.13 -12.69
CA ILE A 129 -4.76 -2.80 -12.93
C ILE A 129 -3.82 -3.86 -12.34
N LEU A 130 -4.33 -4.70 -11.44
CA LEU A 130 -3.60 -5.84 -10.92
C LEU A 130 -3.82 -7.06 -11.82
N ALA A 131 -2.81 -7.92 -11.91
CA ALA A 131 -2.91 -9.20 -12.61
C ALA A 131 -3.64 -10.27 -11.78
N GLU A 132 -3.66 -10.11 -10.46
CA GLU A 132 -4.37 -10.97 -9.51
C GLU A 132 -4.80 -10.14 -8.28
N PRO A 133 -5.78 -10.62 -7.49
CA PRO A 133 -6.17 -9.97 -6.25
C PRO A 133 -5.01 -9.84 -5.26
N LEU A 134 -5.01 -8.76 -4.48
CA LEU A 134 -4.06 -8.56 -3.39
C LEU A 134 -4.13 -9.71 -2.37
N ARG A 135 -2.97 -10.16 -1.90
CA ARG A 135 -2.88 -11.18 -0.84
C ARG A 135 -2.11 -10.65 0.34
N LEU A 136 -2.63 -10.88 1.54
CA LEU A 136 -1.90 -10.57 2.76
C LEU A 136 -0.72 -11.54 2.93
N LYS A 137 0.50 -11.00 2.95
CA LYS A 137 1.72 -11.78 3.21
C LYS A 137 2.08 -11.79 4.69
N SER A 138 2.15 -10.60 5.30
CA SER A 138 2.51 -10.47 6.72
C SER A 138 1.94 -9.19 7.34
N ILE A 139 1.81 -9.22 8.67
CA ILE A 139 1.54 -8.05 9.50
C ILE A 139 2.55 -8.06 10.65
N GLU A 140 3.28 -6.97 10.79
CA GLU A 140 4.28 -6.77 11.83
C GLU A 140 3.91 -5.56 12.68
N ALA A 141 3.80 -5.74 13.98
CA ALA A 141 3.57 -4.64 14.92
C ALA A 141 4.85 -4.40 15.74
N GLN A 142 5.29 -3.15 15.78
CA GLN A 142 6.45 -2.76 16.57
C GLN A 142 6.10 -1.55 17.45
N GLN A 143 6.36 -1.70 18.74
CA GLN A 143 6.45 -0.56 19.65
C GLN A 143 7.88 -0.05 19.61
N THR A 144 8.08 1.22 19.27
CA THR A 144 9.42 1.81 19.30
C THR A 144 9.84 2.11 20.75
N LYS A 145 11.16 2.23 20.99
CA LYS A 145 11.72 2.42 22.35
C LYS A 145 11.18 3.68 23.04
N THR A 146 10.81 4.69 22.26
CA THR A 146 9.99 5.82 22.69
C THR A 146 8.56 5.34 22.89
N ARG A 147 8.08 5.31 24.15
CA ARG A 147 6.73 4.85 24.56
C ARG A 147 5.57 5.52 23.81
N SER A 148 5.84 6.52 22.99
CA SER A 148 4.89 7.32 22.24
C SER A 148 4.72 6.95 20.78
N LEU A 149 5.53 6.06 20.18
CA LEU A 149 5.38 5.69 18.77
C LEU A 149 5.12 4.18 18.59
N HIS A 150 3.97 3.89 17.99
CA HIS A 150 3.56 2.57 17.53
C HIS A 150 3.58 2.54 16.01
N ARG A 151 4.10 1.46 15.42
CA ARG A 151 3.97 1.19 14.00
C ARG A 151 3.35 -0.17 13.77
N VAL A 152 2.53 -0.27 12.73
CA VAL A 152 2.06 -1.54 12.19
C VAL A 152 2.34 -1.53 10.69
N ARG A 153 3.13 -2.50 10.25
CA ARG A 153 3.50 -2.73 8.86
C ARG A 153 2.70 -3.90 8.33
N MET A 154 2.10 -3.73 7.16
CA MET A 154 1.41 -4.77 6.43
C MET A 154 2.06 -4.93 5.07
N THR A 155 2.41 -6.16 4.72
CA THR A 155 2.97 -6.49 3.40
C THR A 155 1.96 -7.29 2.61
N LEU A 156 1.65 -6.82 1.40
CA LEU A 156 0.70 -7.40 0.48
C LEU A 156 1.42 -7.85 -0.79
N GLU A 157 1.13 -9.05 -1.26
CA GLU A 157 1.62 -9.54 -2.54
C GLU A 157 0.64 -9.20 -3.65
N PHE A 158 1.19 -8.82 -4.82
CA PHE A 158 0.41 -8.56 -6.02
C PHE A 158 1.16 -8.95 -7.29
N GLY A 159 0.39 -9.34 -8.31
CA GLY A 159 0.88 -9.42 -9.68
C GLY A 159 0.56 -8.15 -10.46
N LEU A 160 1.45 -7.71 -11.34
CA LEU A 160 1.20 -6.60 -12.26
C LEU A 160 1.70 -6.92 -13.68
N VAL A 161 0.99 -6.42 -14.67
CA VAL A 161 1.40 -6.49 -16.08
C VAL A 161 2.11 -5.18 -16.43
N LEU A 162 3.43 -5.18 -16.65
CA LEU A 162 4.17 -3.94 -16.87
C LEU A 162 3.79 -3.26 -18.18
N LYS A 163 3.45 -1.97 -18.08
CA LYS A 163 3.33 -1.06 -19.22
C LYS A 163 4.72 -0.73 -19.76
N VAL A 164 5.04 -1.24 -20.93
CA VAL A 164 6.31 -0.92 -21.62
C VAL A 164 6.20 0.49 -22.19
N ALA A 165 7.11 1.39 -21.80
CA ALA A 165 7.24 2.69 -22.43
C ALA A 165 7.75 2.51 -23.87
N THR A 166 6.91 2.80 -24.87
CA THR A 166 7.31 2.92 -26.28
C THR A 166 7.89 4.28 -26.57
#